data_AF-A0A8B3NWV6-F1
#
_entry.id   AF-A0A8B3NWV6-F1
#
_cell.length_a   1.000
_cell.length_b   1.000
_cell.length_c   1.000
_cell.angle_alpha   90.00
_cell.angle_beta   90.00
_cell.angle_gamma   90.00
#
_symmetry.space_group_name_H-M   'P 1'
#
loop_
_entity.id
_entity.type
_entity.pdbx_description
1 polymer ?
#
loop_
_entity_poly.entity_id
_entity_poly.type
_entity_poly.pdbx_seq_one_letter_code
_entity_poly.pdbx_strand_id
1 'polypeptide(L)'
;MFAVVATVSSMAAVPSADAETGPAIGSISVVGTRFEVSTEDGHIVAQQDLVGAILTIADGQEKMPLRIDAVEIDPQNPDGGVMLYAMSTRDPASGAWRNICESDIEGRRMGFPLAGTWTQDGRHLPSDTAFSITCTGGAQAKCVRFGYRPWETSPDGRPLWDHHQACTRMIRADYCGDGVGNTRNGTPIVIYDRKGIQQDEAAPDMSFEAAWGAGGALCVSHTRIPDVLTMEGLAAICPGVRQQPRTACESRAGALILNRSIDRRTVQAATE
;
A
#
# COMPACT_ATOMS: atom_id res chain seq x y z
N MET A 1 -47.61 49.04 -49.77
CA MET A 1 -48.03 48.92 -48.36
C MET A 1 -48.35 47.46 -48.09
N PHE A 2 -47.40 46.71 -47.55
CA PHE A 2 -47.56 45.50 -46.72
C PHE A 2 -46.16 45.16 -46.19
N ALA A 3 -45.95 45.38 -44.89
CA ALA A 3 -44.71 45.14 -44.20
C ALA A 3 -44.66 43.67 -43.75
N VAL A 4 -43.61 42.95 -44.11
CA VAL A 4 -43.33 41.61 -43.58
C VAL A 4 -42.26 41.79 -42.48
N VAL A 5 -42.69 41.64 -41.24
CA VAL A 5 -41.81 41.66 -40.06
C VAL A 5 -41.20 40.27 -39.92
N ALA A 6 -39.93 40.13 -40.24
CA ALA A 6 -39.16 38.91 -39.94
C ALA A 6 -38.68 38.99 -38.49
N THR A 7 -39.31 38.20 -37.62
CA THR A 7 -38.90 38.06 -36.21
C THR A 7 -37.63 37.21 -36.10
N VAL A 8 -36.62 37.79 -35.45
CA VAL A 8 -35.35 37.17 -35.06
C VAL A 8 -35.61 36.06 -34.02
N SER A 9 -35.25 34.81 -34.32
CA SER A 9 -35.14 33.74 -33.32
C SER A 9 -33.70 33.70 -32.81
N SER A 10 -33.47 34.30 -31.64
CA SER A 10 -32.22 34.13 -30.91
C SER A 10 -32.22 32.77 -30.22
N MET A 11 -31.48 31.80 -30.75
CA MET A 11 -31.17 30.57 -30.02
C MET A 11 -30.11 30.90 -28.96
N ALA A 12 -30.55 31.02 -27.70
CA ALA A 12 -29.63 31.01 -26.57
C ALA A 12 -29.22 29.57 -26.29
N ALA A 13 -27.93 29.26 -26.47
CA ALA A 13 -27.34 28.05 -25.90
C ALA A 13 -27.38 28.21 -24.36
N VAL A 14 -28.19 27.39 -23.70
CA VAL A 14 -28.20 27.31 -22.24
C VAL A 14 -26.97 26.50 -21.83
N PRO A 15 -26.12 26.97 -20.91
CA PRO A 15 -25.05 26.14 -20.39
C PRO A 15 -25.66 24.93 -19.69
N SER A 16 -25.20 23.73 -20.05
CA SER A 16 -25.43 22.54 -19.25
C SER A 16 -24.73 22.76 -17.91
N ALA A 17 -25.52 23.11 -16.89
CA ALA A 17 -25.08 22.97 -15.52
C ALA A 17 -25.09 21.47 -15.20
N ASP A 18 -23.94 20.82 -15.35
CA ASP A 18 -23.65 19.64 -14.51
C ASP A 18 -23.58 20.17 -13.08
N ALA A 19 -24.75 20.30 -12.45
CA ALA A 19 -24.86 20.69 -11.07
C ALA A 19 -24.30 19.54 -10.22
N GLU A 20 -23.06 19.69 -9.74
CA GLU A 20 -22.53 18.97 -8.59
C GLU A 20 -23.46 19.21 -7.40
N THR A 21 -24.51 18.41 -7.30
CA THR A 21 -25.48 18.41 -6.18
C THR A 21 -25.06 17.35 -5.17
N GLY A 22 -23.77 17.37 -4.81
CA GLY A 22 -23.26 16.65 -3.65
C GLY A 22 -23.39 17.51 -2.39
N PRO A 23 -23.53 16.92 -1.20
CA PRO A 23 -23.39 17.65 0.06
C PRO A 23 -22.05 18.38 0.10
N ALA A 24 -22.03 19.63 0.58
CA ALA A 24 -20.78 20.36 0.77
C ALA A 24 -19.89 19.61 1.77
N ILE A 25 -18.68 19.24 1.34
CA ILE A 25 -17.70 18.52 2.16
C ILE A 25 -17.08 19.51 3.14
N GLY A 26 -17.19 19.23 4.44
CA GLY A 26 -16.52 19.97 5.50
C GLY A 26 -15.09 19.50 5.72
N SER A 27 -14.82 18.18 5.70
CA SER A 27 -13.47 17.65 5.86
C SER A 27 -13.30 16.23 5.29
N ILE A 28 -12.04 15.84 5.06
CA ILE A 28 -11.64 14.47 4.69
C ILE A 28 -10.50 14.07 5.63
N SER A 29 -10.64 12.94 6.29
CA SER A 29 -9.60 12.32 7.13
C SER A 29 -9.48 10.82 6.83
N VAL A 30 -8.54 10.14 7.49
CA VAL A 30 -8.31 8.71 7.33
C VAL A 30 -8.41 8.00 8.67
N VAL A 31 -9.30 7.02 8.76
CA VAL A 31 -9.47 6.16 9.94
C VAL A 31 -9.21 4.72 9.54
N GLY A 32 -8.04 4.22 9.95
CA GLY A 32 -7.53 2.93 9.49
C GLY A 32 -7.29 2.93 7.98
N THR A 33 -8.14 2.22 7.24
CA THR A 33 -8.16 2.20 5.77
C THR A 33 -9.30 3.02 5.17
N ARG A 34 -10.17 3.63 5.98
CA ARG A 34 -11.36 4.30 5.49
C ARG A 34 -11.11 5.77 5.22
N PHE A 35 -11.68 6.27 4.12
CA PHE A 35 -11.93 7.71 3.98
C PHE A 35 -13.05 8.10 4.93
N GLU A 36 -12.79 9.02 5.85
CA GLU A 36 -13.83 9.62 6.67
C GLU A 36 -14.13 11.01 6.09
N VAL A 37 -15.25 11.11 5.38
CA VAL A 37 -15.71 12.35 4.76
C VAL A 37 -16.82 12.92 5.62
N SER A 38 -16.59 14.10 6.19
CA SER A 38 -17.62 14.83 6.92
C SER A 38 -18.21 15.93 6.03
N THR A 39 -19.51 16.09 6.05
CA THR A 39 -20.22 17.23 5.45
C THR A 39 -20.11 18.47 6.35
N GLU A 40 -20.43 19.65 5.82
CA GLU A 40 -20.38 20.92 6.60
C GLU A 40 -21.30 20.91 7.84
N ASP A 41 -22.40 20.15 7.80
CA ASP A 41 -23.31 19.94 8.93
C ASP A 41 -22.83 18.86 9.91
N GLY A 42 -21.65 18.28 9.69
CA GLY A 42 -20.98 17.35 10.58
C GLY A 42 -21.37 15.88 10.42
N HIS A 43 -22.22 15.53 9.45
CA HIS A 43 -22.55 14.13 9.16
C HIS A 43 -21.37 13.41 8.48
N ILE A 44 -21.07 12.19 8.93
CA ILE A 44 -20.09 11.33 8.26
C ILE A 44 -20.79 10.56 7.14
N VAL A 45 -20.29 10.70 5.92
CA VAL A 45 -20.80 10.00 4.74
C VAL A 45 -20.52 8.51 4.87
N ALA A 46 -21.55 7.68 4.66
CA ALA A 46 -21.36 6.23 4.70
C ALA A 46 -20.46 5.78 3.54
N GLN A 47 -19.66 4.73 3.76
CA GLN A 47 -18.66 4.31 2.78
C GLN A 47 -19.25 3.93 1.43
N GLN A 48 -20.43 3.31 1.43
CA GLN A 48 -21.15 2.94 0.20
C GLN A 48 -21.63 4.18 -0.57
N ASP A 49 -21.92 5.28 0.12
CA ASP A 49 -22.37 6.54 -0.48
C ASP A 49 -21.20 7.36 -1.04
N LEU A 50 -19.95 6.92 -0.82
CA LEU A 50 -18.76 7.51 -1.45
C LEU A 50 -18.57 7.02 -2.89
N VAL A 51 -19.28 5.99 -3.35
CA VAL A 51 -19.16 5.51 -4.74
C VAL A 51 -19.64 6.58 -5.71
N GLY A 52 -18.77 6.96 -6.64
CA GLY A 52 -18.97 8.05 -7.60
C GLY A 52 -18.43 9.41 -7.12
N ALA A 53 -18.08 9.55 -5.84
CA ALA A 53 -17.50 10.78 -5.32
C ALA A 53 -16.13 11.05 -5.95
N ILE A 54 -15.84 12.33 -6.23
CA ILE A 54 -14.56 12.81 -6.73
C ILE A 54 -13.89 13.63 -5.64
N LEU A 55 -12.82 13.09 -5.08
CA LEU A 55 -11.98 13.77 -4.12
C LEU A 55 -10.87 14.52 -4.86
N THR A 56 -10.51 15.72 -4.43
CA THR A 56 -9.31 16.39 -4.93
C THR A 56 -8.16 16.10 -3.98
N ILE A 57 -7.18 15.32 -4.43
CA ILE A 57 -5.97 15.02 -3.66
C ILE A 57 -4.86 15.96 -4.11
N ALA A 58 -4.11 16.50 -3.16
CA ALA A 58 -2.93 17.31 -3.43
C ALA A 58 -1.65 16.50 -3.23
N ASP A 59 -0.75 16.56 -4.22
CA ASP A 59 0.64 16.12 -4.10
C ASP A 59 1.54 17.33 -4.37
N GLY A 60 2.07 17.93 -3.30
CA GLY A 60 2.76 19.21 -3.37
C GLY A 60 1.85 20.34 -3.89
N GLN A 61 2.13 20.83 -5.10
CA GLN A 61 1.31 21.85 -5.78
C GLN A 61 0.35 21.25 -6.80
N GLU A 62 0.52 19.97 -7.16
CA GLU A 62 -0.35 19.29 -8.10
C GLU A 62 -1.63 18.85 -7.41
N LYS A 63 -2.76 19.08 -8.08
CA LYS A 63 -4.08 18.64 -7.62
C LYS A 63 -4.61 17.63 -8.63
N MET A 64 -4.98 16.46 -8.15
CA MET A 64 -5.46 15.36 -8.98
C MET A 64 -6.84 14.92 -8.52
N PRO A 65 -7.81 14.77 -9.43
CA PRO A 65 -9.10 14.22 -9.09
C PRO A 65 -8.97 12.71 -8.88
N LEU A 66 -9.42 12.22 -7.74
CA LEU A 66 -9.55 10.81 -7.40
C LEU A 66 -11.03 10.46 -7.30
N ARG A 67 -11.53 9.65 -8.22
CA ARG A 67 -12.88 9.11 -8.14
C ARG A 67 -12.88 7.78 -7.41
N ILE A 68 -13.82 7.59 -6.49
CA ILE A 68 -14.10 6.30 -5.88
C ILE A 68 -15.07 5.54 -6.78
N ASP A 69 -14.62 4.46 -7.40
CA ASP A 69 -15.41 3.67 -8.36
C ASP A 69 -16.19 2.53 -7.68
N ALA A 70 -15.66 1.99 -6.58
CA ALA A 70 -16.31 0.94 -5.78
C ALA A 70 -15.71 0.88 -4.38
N VAL A 71 -16.46 0.34 -3.42
CA VAL A 71 -15.99 0.07 -2.05
C VAL A 71 -16.35 -1.34 -1.63
N GLU A 72 -15.50 -2.00 -0.86
CA GLU A 72 -15.78 -3.30 -0.28
C GLU A 72 -14.95 -3.56 0.98
N ILE A 73 -15.48 -4.36 1.91
CA ILE A 73 -14.67 -4.93 2.98
C ILE A 73 -13.70 -5.94 2.34
N ASP A 74 -12.43 -5.93 2.74
CA ASP A 74 -11.47 -6.89 2.22
C ASP A 74 -11.90 -8.32 2.55
N PRO A 75 -12.14 -9.20 1.55
CA PRO A 75 -12.53 -10.58 1.81
C PRO A 75 -11.50 -11.38 2.62
N GLN A 76 -10.22 -10.98 2.60
CA GLN A 76 -9.16 -11.59 3.41
C GLN A 76 -9.17 -11.09 4.87
N ASN A 77 -9.90 -10.00 5.15
CA ASN A 77 -10.05 -9.40 6.48
C ASN A 77 -11.55 -9.16 6.76
N PRO A 78 -12.36 -10.25 6.92
CA PRO A 78 -13.81 -10.16 7.03
C PRO A 78 -14.30 -9.53 8.34
N ASP A 79 -13.39 -9.22 9.27
CA ASP A 79 -13.67 -8.49 10.52
C ASP A 79 -14.03 -7.01 10.27
N GLY A 80 -13.91 -6.52 9.03
CA GLY A 80 -14.26 -5.15 8.66
C GLY A 80 -13.17 -4.12 9.01
N GLY A 81 -12.01 -4.57 9.48
CA GLY A 81 -10.87 -3.72 9.82
C GLY A 81 -10.14 -3.15 8.59
N VAL A 82 -10.35 -3.75 7.42
CA VAL A 82 -9.77 -3.30 6.14
C VAL A 82 -10.88 -3.07 5.12
N MET A 83 -10.96 -1.82 4.64
CA MET A 83 -11.81 -1.40 3.55
C MET A 83 -10.95 -1.21 2.29
N LEU A 84 -11.47 -1.63 1.16
CA LEU A 84 -10.83 -1.52 -0.15
C LEU A 84 -11.68 -0.64 -1.06
N TYR A 85 -10.99 0.12 -1.91
CA TYR A 85 -11.57 1.05 -2.85
C TYR A 85 -11.02 0.75 -4.25
N ALA A 86 -11.90 0.63 -5.24
CA ALA A 86 -11.49 0.83 -6.62
C ALA A 86 -11.44 2.34 -6.83
N MET A 87 -10.31 2.85 -7.31
CA MET A 87 -10.11 4.28 -7.45
C MET A 87 -9.53 4.61 -8.82
N SER A 88 -9.99 5.69 -9.42
CA SER A 88 -9.51 6.18 -10.70
C SER A 88 -9.11 7.64 -10.67
N THR A 89 -8.13 7.99 -11.51
CA THR A 89 -7.77 9.38 -11.81
C THR A 89 -8.12 9.71 -13.25
N ARG A 90 -8.31 10.99 -13.53
CA ARG A 90 -8.62 11.45 -14.87
C ARG A 90 -7.34 11.65 -15.66
N ASP A 91 -7.19 10.90 -16.75
CA ASP A 91 -6.09 11.07 -17.69
C ASP A 91 -6.20 12.45 -18.39
N PRO A 92 -5.19 13.32 -18.28
CA PRO A 92 -5.30 14.70 -18.78
C PRO A 92 -5.32 14.78 -20.31
N ALA A 93 -4.77 13.78 -21.02
CA ALA A 93 -4.70 13.79 -22.47
C ALA A 93 -6.00 13.29 -23.14
N SER A 94 -6.58 12.21 -22.61
CA SER A 94 -7.77 11.56 -23.15
C SER A 94 -9.06 11.93 -22.41
N GLY A 95 -8.96 12.50 -21.22
CA GLY A 95 -10.09 12.77 -20.34
C GLY A 95 -10.74 11.53 -19.72
N ALA A 96 -10.20 10.33 -20.01
CA ALA A 96 -10.73 9.05 -19.54
C ALA A 96 -10.33 8.79 -18.08
N TRP A 97 -11.24 8.17 -17.33
CA TRP A 97 -10.94 7.69 -15.98
C TRP A 97 -10.15 6.39 -16.05
N ARG A 98 -9.00 6.35 -15.39
CA ARG A 98 -8.12 5.18 -15.33
C ARG A 98 -7.87 4.78 -13.89
N ASN A 99 -8.01 3.49 -13.61
CA ASN A 99 -7.72 2.94 -12.29
C ASN A 99 -6.24 3.21 -11.93
N ILE A 100 -6.02 3.77 -10.74
CA ILE A 100 -4.68 4.18 -10.28
C ILE A 100 -3.84 3.01 -9.77
N CYS A 101 -4.47 1.89 -9.48
CA CYS A 101 -3.83 0.68 -8.97
C CYS A 101 -3.53 -0.29 -10.11
N GLU A 102 -2.35 -0.88 -10.06
CA GLU A 102 -2.02 -2.10 -10.79
C GLU A 102 -2.72 -3.31 -10.16
N SER A 103 -2.77 -4.41 -10.92
CA SER A 103 -3.36 -5.66 -10.43
C SER A 103 -2.49 -6.33 -9.37
N ASP A 104 -3.11 -6.83 -8.31
CA ASP A 104 -2.48 -7.79 -7.41
C ASP A 104 -2.45 -9.21 -8.01
N ILE A 105 -2.00 -10.20 -7.22
CA ILE A 105 -1.85 -11.59 -7.66
C ILE A 105 -3.19 -12.27 -7.99
N GLU A 106 -4.30 -11.74 -7.47
CA GLU A 106 -5.67 -12.21 -7.75
C GLU A 106 -6.28 -11.44 -8.94
N GLY A 107 -5.53 -10.53 -9.56
CA GLY A 107 -6.00 -9.67 -10.65
C GLY A 107 -6.79 -8.45 -10.18
N ARG A 108 -6.92 -8.22 -8.88
CA ARG A 108 -7.73 -7.12 -8.33
C ARG A 108 -6.95 -5.80 -8.38
N ARG A 109 -7.65 -4.70 -8.65
CA ARG A 109 -7.08 -3.35 -8.79
C ARG A 109 -7.67 -2.42 -7.73
N MET A 110 -7.37 -2.74 -6.49
CA MET A 110 -7.93 -2.07 -5.31
C MET A 110 -6.85 -1.35 -4.52
N GLY A 111 -7.25 -0.40 -3.70
CA GLY A 111 -6.37 0.31 -2.78
C GLY A 111 -7.12 0.92 -1.61
N PHE A 112 -6.42 1.69 -0.80
CA PHE A 112 -7.00 2.44 0.31
C PHE A 112 -6.06 3.58 0.74
N PRO A 113 -6.60 4.61 1.42
CA PRO A 113 -5.78 5.61 2.08
C PRO A 113 -5.07 5.05 3.31
N LEU A 114 -3.87 5.54 3.56
CA LEU A 114 -3.13 5.31 4.79
C LEU A 114 -2.63 6.65 5.33
N ALA A 115 -2.89 6.93 6.60
CA ALA A 115 -2.46 8.18 7.23
C ALA A 115 -0.94 8.37 7.14
N GLY A 116 -0.51 9.61 6.93
CA GLY A 116 0.89 9.98 6.72
C GLY A 116 1.38 9.86 5.27
N THR A 117 2.64 10.21 5.08
CA THR A 117 3.35 10.18 3.80
C THR A 117 4.55 9.25 3.86
N TRP A 118 5.25 9.09 2.73
CA TRP A 118 6.43 8.26 2.63
C TRP A 118 7.59 9.06 2.05
N THR A 119 8.77 8.88 2.60
CA THR A 119 10.01 9.39 2.01
C THR A 119 10.40 8.58 0.78
N GLN A 120 11.34 9.11 -0.01
CA GLN A 120 11.89 8.41 -1.17
C GLN A 120 12.55 7.08 -0.80
N ASP A 121 13.26 7.06 0.35
CA ASP A 121 13.82 5.85 0.92
C ASP A 121 12.76 4.97 1.56
N GLY A 122 11.46 5.19 1.41
CA GLY A 122 10.39 4.28 1.84
C GLY A 122 10.10 4.26 3.35
N ARG A 123 10.50 5.29 4.09
CA ARG A 123 10.16 5.46 5.51
C ARG A 123 8.87 6.24 5.66
N HIS A 124 8.00 5.78 6.56
CA HIS A 124 6.76 6.47 6.89
C HIS A 124 7.02 7.78 7.64
N LEU A 125 6.24 8.81 7.30
CA LEU A 125 6.17 10.09 7.97
C LEU A 125 4.74 10.25 8.52
N PRO A 126 4.53 10.16 9.84
CA PRO A 126 3.22 10.35 10.44
C PRO A 126 2.64 11.73 10.14
N SER A 127 1.36 11.77 9.85
CA SER A 127 0.59 13.01 9.69
C SER A 127 -0.88 12.74 9.95
N ASP A 128 -1.54 13.67 10.66
CA ASP A 128 -2.98 13.63 10.90
C ASP A 128 -3.78 14.36 9.80
N THR A 129 -3.08 15.06 8.90
CA THR A 129 -3.68 15.91 7.86
C THR A 129 -3.29 15.51 6.44
N ALA A 130 -2.30 14.63 6.30
CA ALA A 130 -1.88 14.05 5.03
C ALA A 130 -2.04 12.54 5.05
N PHE A 131 -2.28 11.97 3.88
CA PHE A 131 -2.36 10.53 3.68
C PHE A 131 -1.75 10.16 2.34
N SER A 132 -1.44 8.88 2.19
CA SER A 132 -0.99 8.28 0.95
C SER A 132 -2.03 7.29 0.45
N ILE A 133 -2.18 7.17 -0.87
CA ILE A 133 -2.93 6.06 -1.45
C ILE A 133 -1.99 4.88 -1.65
N THR A 134 -2.40 3.70 -1.20
CA THR A 134 -1.69 2.44 -1.46
C THR A 134 -2.59 1.44 -2.17
N CYS A 135 -2.01 0.54 -2.95
CA CYS A 135 -2.71 -0.42 -3.79
C CYS A 135 -2.38 -1.85 -3.37
N THR A 136 -3.33 -2.79 -3.50
CA THR A 136 -3.20 -4.19 -3.06
C THR A 136 -2.04 -4.94 -3.71
N GLY A 137 -1.61 -4.51 -4.90
CA GLY A 137 -0.39 -5.01 -5.56
C GLY A 137 0.92 -4.58 -4.87
N GLY A 138 0.90 -3.46 -4.14
CA GLY A 138 2.05 -2.84 -3.48
C GLY A 138 2.35 -3.39 -2.08
N ALA A 139 3.58 -3.16 -1.62
CA ALA A 139 4.06 -3.69 -0.34
C ALA A 139 3.30 -3.16 0.88
N GLN A 140 2.96 -1.87 0.91
CA GLN A 140 2.29 -1.25 2.06
C GLN A 140 0.88 -1.84 2.26
N ALA A 141 0.11 -1.99 1.19
CA ALA A 141 -1.22 -2.60 1.28
C ALA A 141 -1.14 -4.08 1.68
N LYS A 142 -0.20 -4.85 1.09
CA LYS A 142 0.03 -6.25 1.48
C LYS A 142 0.31 -6.39 2.97
N CYS A 143 1.16 -5.54 3.54
CA CYS A 143 1.48 -5.60 4.97
C CYS A 143 0.29 -5.30 5.88
N VAL A 144 -0.59 -4.37 5.51
CA VAL A 144 -1.86 -4.18 6.22
C VAL A 144 -2.74 -5.43 6.14
N ARG A 145 -2.87 -6.01 4.94
CA ARG A 145 -3.70 -7.19 4.70
C ARG A 145 -3.17 -8.45 5.36
N PHE A 146 -1.86 -8.52 5.62
CA PHE A 146 -1.22 -9.54 6.47
C PHE A 146 -1.43 -9.31 7.97
N GLY A 147 -2.19 -8.28 8.37
CA GLY A 147 -2.51 -8.01 9.77
C GLY A 147 -1.55 -7.06 10.49
N TYR A 148 -0.50 -6.54 9.82
CA TYR A 148 0.34 -5.48 10.38
C TYR A 148 -0.34 -4.12 10.21
N ARG A 149 -1.52 -3.97 10.81
CA ARG A 149 -2.38 -2.79 10.71
C ARG A 149 -1.79 -1.66 11.55
N PRO A 150 -1.23 -0.60 10.95
CA PRO A 150 -0.40 0.36 11.68
C PRO A 150 -1.15 1.22 12.71
N TRP A 151 -2.47 1.35 12.56
CA TRP A 151 -3.35 2.03 13.53
C TRP A 151 -3.70 1.17 14.75
N GLU A 152 -3.34 -0.12 14.73
CA GLU A 152 -3.56 -1.03 15.85
C GLU A 152 -2.32 -1.13 16.74
N THR A 153 -2.56 -1.66 17.94
CA THR A 153 -1.56 -1.88 18.97
C THR A 153 -1.37 -3.36 19.16
N SER A 154 -0.13 -3.82 19.23
CA SER A 154 0.19 -5.22 19.53
C SER A 154 -0.14 -5.61 20.97
N PRO A 155 -0.20 -6.91 21.31
CA PRO A 155 -0.58 -7.36 22.65
C PRO A 155 0.27 -6.83 23.82
N ASP A 156 1.49 -6.36 23.56
CA ASP A 156 2.38 -5.73 24.55
C ASP A 156 2.21 -4.20 24.64
N GLY A 157 1.19 -3.63 24.02
CA GLY A 157 0.85 -2.21 24.09
C GLY A 157 1.62 -1.30 23.13
N ARG A 158 2.42 -1.86 22.20
CA ARG A 158 3.19 -1.06 21.23
C ARG A 158 2.46 -0.88 19.90
N PRO A 159 2.49 0.32 19.28
CA PRO A 159 1.93 0.54 17.94
C PRO A 159 2.55 -0.40 16.91
N LEU A 160 1.74 -0.84 15.93
CA LEU A 160 2.20 -1.75 14.88
C LEU A 160 2.92 -1.05 13.71
N TRP A 161 3.08 0.26 13.74
CA TRP A 161 3.81 1.01 12.70
C TRP A 161 5.19 0.44 12.39
N ASP A 162 5.99 0.10 13.39
CA ASP A 162 7.33 -0.47 13.15
C ASP A 162 7.26 -1.87 12.50
N HIS A 163 6.21 -2.65 12.79
CA HIS A 163 6.00 -3.95 12.14
C HIS A 163 5.54 -3.78 10.70
N HIS A 164 4.63 -2.84 10.46
CA HIS A 164 4.22 -2.46 9.10
C HIS A 164 5.43 -2.01 8.29
N GLN A 165 6.24 -1.09 8.84
CA GLN A 165 7.46 -0.61 8.20
C GLN A 165 8.45 -1.75 7.94
N ALA A 166 8.72 -2.63 8.91
CA ALA A 166 9.60 -3.78 8.71
C ALA A 166 9.06 -4.75 7.64
N CYS A 167 7.75 -4.97 7.61
CA CYS A 167 7.10 -5.80 6.60
C CYS A 167 7.26 -5.19 5.20
N THR A 168 7.10 -3.86 5.04
CA THR A 168 7.25 -3.24 3.72
C THR A 168 8.68 -3.35 3.18
N ARG A 169 9.69 -3.19 4.06
CA ARG A 169 11.09 -3.48 3.73
C ARG A 169 11.28 -4.93 3.31
N MET A 170 10.74 -5.85 4.10
CA MET A 170 10.84 -7.27 3.87
C MET A 170 10.24 -7.67 2.52
N ILE A 171 9.00 -7.27 2.21
CA ILE A 171 8.34 -7.60 0.93
C ILE A 171 9.21 -7.16 -0.25
N ARG A 172 9.83 -5.99 -0.15
CA ARG A 172 10.70 -5.41 -1.19
C ARG A 172 12.10 -6.04 -1.24
N ALA A 173 12.49 -6.86 -0.26
CA ALA A 173 13.88 -7.26 -0.02
C ALA A 173 14.82 -6.04 0.07
N ASP A 174 14.35 -4.99 0.74
CA ASP A 174 15.11 -3.76 0.97
C ASP A 174 16.00 -3.93 2.21
N TYR A 175 17.04 -4.75 2.06
CA TYR A 175 17.93 -5.15 3.16
C TYR A 175 18.60 -3.95 3.83
N CYS A 176 18.82 -2.88 3.08
CA CYS A 176 19.54 -1.70 3.50
C CYS A 176 18.65 -0.66 4.19
N GLY A 177 17.34 -0.71 3.93
CA GLY A 177 16.39 0.29 4.37
C GLY A 177 16.47 1.61 3.60
N ASP A 178 17.05 1.60 2.39
CA ASP A 178 17.31 2.78 1.56
C ASP A 178 16.27 2.98 0.46
N GLY A 179 15.25 2.12 0.42
CA GLY A 179 14.19 2.14 -0.60
C GLY A 179 14.53 1.31 -1.84
N VAL A 180 15.73 0.74 -1.97
CA VAL A 180 16.10 -0.10 -3.12
C VAL A 180 15.64 -1.54 -2.90
N GLY A 181 14.65 -1.96 -3.69
CA GLY A 181 14.11 -3.33 -3.61
C GLY A 181 14.96 -4.33 -4.38
N ASN A 182 15.23 -5.49 -3.78
CA ASN A 182 16.00 -6.60 -4.37
C ASN A 182 15.10 -7.83 -4.61
N THR A 183 13.88 -7.60 -5.09
CA THR A 183 12.86 -8.62 -5.35
C THR A 183 12.23 -8.42 -6.73
N ARG A 184 11.35 -9.34 -7.13
CA ARG A 184 10.51 -9.23 -8.34
C ARG A 184 9.06 -9.54 -7.98
N ASN A 185 8.12 -8.99 -8.75
CA ASN A 185 6.71 -9.33 -8.59
C ASN A 185 6.50 -10.84 -8.81
N GLY A 186 5.68 -11.46 -7.96
CA GLY A 186 5.41 -12.89 -7.99
C GLY A 186 6.43 -13.76 -7.25
N THR A 187 7.51 -13.21 -6.69
CA THR A 187 8.45 -13.99 -5.88
C THR A 187 7.78 -14.48 -4.59
N PRO A 188 7.70 -15.81 -4.36
CA PRO A 188 7.06 -16.35 -3.18
C PRO A 188 7.96 -16.21 -1.94
N ILE A 189 7.33 -15.98 -0.79
CA ILE A 189 7.97 -15.84 0.52
C ILE A 189 7.05 -16.44 1.59
N VAL A 190 7.63 -16.86 2.71
CA VAL A 190 6.88 -17.07 3.96
C VAL A 190 7.22 -15.92 4.88
N ILE A 191 6.21 -15.26 5.41
CA ILE A 191 6.34 -14.18 6.41
C ILE A 191 5.89 -14.71 7.75
N TYR A 192 6.60 -14.32 8.82
CA TYR A 192 6.21 -14.69 10.17
C TYR A 192 6.80 -13.71 11.20
N ASP A 193 6.24 -13.72 12.40
CA ASP A 193 6.71 -12.88 13.49
C ASP A 193 6.54 -13.55 14.85
N ARG A 194 7.16 -12.95 15.87
CA ARG A 194 7.13 -13.48 17.24
C ARG A 194 5.87 -13.09 18.02
N LYS A 195 5.02 -12.23 17.45
CA LYS A 195 3.74 -11.80 18.06
C LYS A 195 2.57 -12.68 17.62
N GLY A 196 2.78 -13.53 16.62
CA GLY A 196 1.77 -14.46 16.12
C GLY A 196 0.77 -13.82 15.16
N ILE A 197 1.09 -12.67 14.56
CA ILE A 197 0.25 -12.06 13.51
C ILE A 197 0.34 -12.93 12.25
N GLN A 198 1.54 -13.32 11.87
CA GLN A 198 1.82 -14.33 10.83
C GLN A 198 2.58 -15.51 11.42
N GLN A 199 2.28 -16.72 10.93
CA GLN A 199 2.83 -17.98 11.44
C GLN A 199 3.98 -18.48 10.57
N ASP A 200 4.97 -19.14 11.19
CA ASP A 200 6.08 -19.76 10.47
C ASP A 200 5.63 -21.05 9.79
N GLU A 201 5.16 -20.93 8.56
CA GLU A 201 4.71 -22.05 7.74
C GLU A 201 5.87 -22.68 6.97
N ALA A 202 5.98 -24.01 7.06
CA ALA A 202 6.94 -24.75 6.24
C ALA A 202 6.51 -24.72 4.77
N ALA A 203 7.42 -24.32 3.88
CA ALA A 203 7.22 -24.35 2.45
C ALA A 203 8.39 -25.10 1.77
N PRO A 204 8.12 -25.91 0.72
CA PRO A 204 9.17 -26.60 -0.03
C PRO A 204 10.24 -25.63 -0.51
N ASP A 205 11.49 -26.07 -0.46
CA ASP A 205 12.67 -25.34 -0.96
C ASP A 205 12.93 -23.98 -0.30
N MET A 206 12.17 -23.59 0.72
CA MET A 206 12.36 -22.32 1.41
C MET A 206 13.16 -22.48 2.69
N SER A 207 14.17 -21.64 2.85
CA SER A 207 14.98 -21.55 4.06
C SER A 207 14.88 -20.16 4.67
N PHE A 208 15.37 -20.00 5.90
CA PHE A 208 15.35 -18.71 6.58
C PHE A 208 16.18 -17.69 5.79
N GLU A 209 15.57 -16.59 5.40
CA GLU A 209 16.22 -15.55 4.61
C GLU A 209 16.83 -14.50 5.54
N ALA A 210 15.99 -13.76 6.28
CA ALA A 210 16.40 -12.58 7.01
C ALA A 210 15.49 -12.24 8.18
N ALA A 211 16.07 -11.50 9.13
CA ALA A 211 15.39 -10.88 10.25
C ALA A 211 15.37 -9.36 10.05
N TRP A 212 14.19 -8.76 10.17
CA TRP A 212 13.91 -7.39 9.75
C TRP A 212 13.53 -6.49 10.91
N GLY A 213 14.03 -5.25 10.88
CA GLY A 213 13.54 -4.14 11.68
C GLY A 213 12.95 -3.05 10.78
N ALA A 214 12.45 -1.97 11.38
CA ALA A 214 11.86 -0.86 10.64
C ALA A 214 12.85 -0.16 9.68
N GLY A 215 14.15 -0.19 10.00
CA GLY A 215 15.23 0.41 9.20
C GLY A 215 15.87 -0.53 8.17
N GLY A 216 15.33 -1.72 7.91
CA GLY A 216 15.94 -2.71 7.01
C GLY A 216 16.29 -4.03 7.71
N ALA A 217 17.14 -4.83 7.08
CA ALA A 217 17.52 -6.13 7.62
C ALA A 217 18.53 -5.99 8.75
N LEU A 218 18.26 -6.66 9.87
CA LEU A 218 19.17 -6.74 11.02
C LEU A 218 20.18 -7.88 10.87
N CYS A 219 19.79 -8.93 10.15
CA CYS A 219 20.60 -10.10 9.87
C CYS A 219 20.07 -10.83 8.63
N VAL A 220 20.96 -11.25 7.73
CA VAL A 220 20.63 -11.96 6.49
C VAL A 220 21.43 -13.27 6.44
N SER A 221 20.75 -14.38 6.19
CA SER A 221 21.35 -15.71 6.01
C SER A 221 21.50 -16.09 4.53
N HIS A 222 20.62 -15.59 3.67
CA HIS A 222 20.79 -15.59 2.23
C HIS A 222 19.96 -14.46 1.61
N THR A 223 20.32 -14.02 0.41
CA THR A 223 19.49 -13.08 -0.36
C THR A 223 18.35 -13.83 -1.06
N ARG A 224 17.25 -13.12 -1.32
CA ARG A 224 16.03 -13.68 -1.92
C ARG A 224 16.20 -14.12 -3.36
N ILE A 225 16.84 -13.27 -4.16
CA ILE A 225 17.13 -13.53 -5.58
C ILE A 225 18.61 -13.27 -5.79
N PRO A 226 19.48 -14.30 -5.71
CA PRO A 226 20.92 -14.14 -5.87
C PRO A 226 21.34 -13.48 -7.18
N ASP A 227 20.54 -13.65 -8.24
CA ASP A 227 20.75 -13.03 -9.55
C ASP A 227 20.48 -11.51 -9.55
N VAL A 228 19.77 -10.99 -8.54
CA VAL A 228 19.52 -9.55 -8.33
C VAL A 228 20.56 -8.97 -7.36
N LEU A 229 20.80 -9.65 -6.24
CA LEU A 229 21.80 -9.25 -5.25
C LEU A 229 22.44 -10.49 -4.62
N THR A 230 23.76 -10.62 -4.74
CA THR A 230 24.52 -11.68 -4.07
C THR A 230 24.80 -11.31 -2.61
N MET A 231 25.20 -12.29 -1.78
CA MET A 231 25.62 -12.02 -0.40
C MET A 231 26.86 -11.10 -0.34
N GLU A 232 27.82 -11.29 -1.25
CA GLU A 232 28.99 -10.41 -1.39
C GLU A 232 28.57 -9.00 -1.80
N GLY A 233 27.65 -8.87 -2.77
CA GLY A 233 27.09 -7.59 -3.17
C GLY A 233 26.41 -6.88 -2.01
N LEU A 234 25.60 -7.60 -1.22
CA LEU A 234 24.98 -7.06 -0.02
C LEU A 234 26.02 -6.56 0.99
N ALA A 235 27.13 -7.27 1.17
CA ALA A 235 28.19 -6.86 2.09
C ALA A 235 28.86 -5.55 1.63
N ALA A 236 29.00 -5.38 0.32
CA ALA A 236 29.60 -4.19 -0.28
C ALA A 236 28.68 -2.96 -0.15
N ILE A 237 27.39 -3.10 -0.44
CA ILE A 237 26.46 -1.95 -0.43
C ILE A 237 25.98 -1.60 0.98
N CYS A 238 25.84 -2.59 1.86
CA CYS A 238 25.22 -2.42 3.18
C CYS A 238 26.03 -3.13 4.28
N PRO A 239 27.26 -2.66 4.57
CA PRO A 239 28.20 -3.32 5.48
C PRO A 239 27.70 -3.38 6.94
N GLY A 240 26.70 -2.56 7.30
CA GLY A 240 26.05 -2.60 8.62
C GLY A 240 25.13 -3.80 8.82
N VAL A 241 24.67 -4.45 7.75
CA VAL A 241 23.79 -5.62 7.81
C VAL A 241 24.62 -6.85 8.15
N ARG A 242 24.26 -7.54 9.24
CA ARG A 242 24.97 -8.76 9.65
C ARG A 242 24.66 -9.89 8.68
N GLN A 243 25.69 -10.59 8.25
CA GLN A 243 25.56 -11.81 7.44
C GLN A 243 25.99 -12.99 8.26
N GLN A 244 25.04 -13.83 8.66
CA GLN A 244 25.31 -14.96 9.56
C GLN A 244 24.46 -16.18 9.17
N PRO A 245 24.85 -17.40 9.58
CA PRO A 245 24.01 -18.57 9.39
C PRO A 245 22.64 -18.41 10.06
N ARG A 246 21.64 -19.11 9.53
CA ARG A 246 20.25 -19.14 10.00
C ARG A 246 20.11 -19.06 11.52
N THR A 247 20.73 -19.98 12.26
CA THR A 247 20.52 -20.13 13.71
C THR A 247 20.89 -18.86 14.49
N ALA A 248 21.87 -18.10 14.02
CA ALA A 248 22.28 -16.84 14.65
C ALA A 248 21.38 -15.66 14.24
N CYS A 249 20.88 -15.65 12.99
CA CYS A 249 19.99 -14.59 12.50
C CYS A 249 18.54 -14.74 12.96
N GLU A 250 17.99 -15.95 13.00
CA GLU A 250 16.58 -16.21 13.33
C GLU A 250 16.27 -15.83 14.80
N SER A 251 17.26 -15.97 15.69
CA SER A 251 17.17 -15.52 17.09
C SER A 251 17.56 -14.04 17.28
N ARG A 252 17.70 -13.24 16.22
CA ARG A 252 18.17 -11.86 16.31
C ARG A 252 17.23 -11.00 17.18
N ALA A 253 17.80 -10.41 18.23
CA ALA A 253 17.09 -9.45 19.06
C ALA A 253 16.69 -8.20 18.27
N GLY A 254 15.50 -7.66 18.56
CA GLY A 254 14.95 -6.50 17.86
C GLY A 254 14.30 -6.80 16.50
N ALA A 255 14.36 -8.04 16.01
CA ALA A 255 13.63 -8.44 14.81
C ALA A 255 12.11 -8.37 15.05
N LEU A 256 11.42 -7.66 14.15
CA LEU A 256 9.97 -7.46 14.15
C LEU A 256 9.29 -8.41 13.18
N ILE A 257 9.91 -8.62 12.02
CA ILE A 257 9.44 -9.52 10.96
C ILE A 257 10.58 -10.48 10.62
N LEU A 258 10.25 -11.74 10.39
CA LEU A 258 11.15 -12.75 9.84
C LEU A 258 10.54 -13.28 8.56
N ASN A 259 11.38 -13.77 7.66
CA ASN A 259 10.87 -14.39 6.45
C ASN A 259 11.74 -15.54 5.97
N ARG A 260 11.11 -16.41 5.20
CA ARG A 260 11.76 -17.42 4.35
C ARG A 260 11.59 -17.05 2.89
N SER A 261 12.51 -17.51 2.08
CA SER A 261 12.37 -17.54 0.63
C SER A 261 13.09 -18.75 0.05
N ILE A 262 12.89 -18.99 -1.24
CA ILE A 262 13.51 -20.12 -1.94
C ILE A 262 15.03 -20.03 -1.80
N ASP A 263 15.64 -21.11 -1.33
CA ASP A 263 17.10 -21.24 -1.20
C ASP A 263 17.61 -22.25 -2.22
N ARG A 264 18.30 -21.79 -3.27
CA ARG A 264 18.80 -22.69 -4.32
C ARG A 264 19.76 -23.76 -3.78
N ARG A 265 20.39 -23.53 -2.61
CA ARG A 265 21.29 -24.51 -1.97
C ARG A 265 20.52 -25.70 -1.41
N THR A 266 19.30 -25.51 -0.93
CA THR A 266 18.47 -26.62 -0.43
C THR A 266 17.88 -27.42 -1.57
N VAL A 267 17.56 -26.77 -2.70
CA VAL A 267 17.10 -27.45 -3.93
C VAL A 267 18.17 -28.39 -4.48
N GLN A 268 19.42 -27.94 -4.59
CA GLN A 268 20.52 -28.74 -5.14
C GLN A 268 20.85 -29.97 -4.29
N ALA A 269 20.81 -29.83 -2.96
CA ALA A 269 21.05 -30.94 -2.04
C ALA A 269 19.96 -32.02 -2.05
N ALA A 270 18.76 -31.71 -2.55
CA ALA A 270 17.66 -32.68 -2.69
C ALA A 270 17.70 -33.46 -4.02
N THR A 271 18.51 -33.01 -4.97
CA THR A 271 18.69 -33.62 -6.30
C THR A 271 19.94 -34.50 -6.44
N GLU A 272 20.77 -34.56 -5.39
CA GLU A 272 21.91 -35.48 -5.24
C GLU A 272 21.53 -36.67 -4.33
#